data_AF-A0A7J3WFZ5-F1
#
_entry.id   AF-A0A7J3WFZ5-F1
#
_cell.length_a   1.000
_cell.length_b   1.000
_cell.length_c   1.000
_cell.angle_alpha   90.00
_cell.angle_beta   90.00
_cell.angle_gamma   90.00
#
_symmetry.space_group_name_H-M   'P 1'
#
loop_
_entity.id
_entity.type
_entity.pdbx_description
1 polymer ?
#
loop_
_entity_poly.entity_id
_entity_poly.type
_entity_poly.pdbx_seq_one_letter_code
_entity_poly.pdbx_strand_id
1 'polypeptide(L)' 'MELQEIIEVLRRNNKKMIESALLESLNTRGRELSPKELRNALLVLEVRGLVRIHSLDEERRLVVLLE' A
#
# COMPACT_ATOMS: atom_id res chain seq x y z
N MET A 1 -10.29 0.72 -6.80
CA MET A 1 -8.87 0.41 -6.98
C MET A 1 -8.70 -1.08 -7.03
N GLU A 2 -7.91 -1.58 -7.98
CA GLU A 2 -7.62 -3.01 -8.04
C GLU A 2 -6.47 -3.34 -7.10
N LEU A 3 -6.60 -4.39 -6.28
CA LEU A 3 -5.55 -4.83 -5.36
C LEU A 3 -4.23 -5.13 -6.07
N GLN A 4 -4.32 -5.51 -7.35
CA GLN A 4 -3.20 -5.78 -8.24
C GLN A 4 -2.32 -4.52 -8.45
N GLU A 5 -2.92 -3.33 -8.53
CA GLU A 5 -2.18 -2.08 -8.72
C GLU A 5 -1.27 -1.79 -7.52
N ILE A 6 -1.74 -2.05 -6.29
CA ILE A 6 -0.95 -1.90 -5.07
C ILE A 6 0.25 -2.85 -5.11
N ILE A 7 0.02 -4.12 -5.45
CA ILE A 7 1.08 -5.13 -5.54
C ILE A 7 2.11 -4.73 -6.59
N GLU A 8 1.68 -4.25 -7.75
CA GLU A 8 2.59 -3.79 -8.80
C GLU A 8 3.44 -2.60 -8.38
N VAL A 9 2.84 -1.60 -7.72
CA VAL A 9 3.57 -0.43 -7.20
C VAL A 9 4.60 -0.87 -6.16
N LEU A 10 4.23 -1.77 -5.23
CA LEU A 10 5.17 -2.32 -4.25
C LEU A 10 6.29 -3.12 -4.93
N ARG A 11 5.98 -3.97 -5.92
CA ARG A 11 6.99 -4.74 -6.68
C ARG A 11 8.02 -3.84 -7.35
N ARG A 12 7.58 -2.74 -7.96
CA ARG A 12 8.47 -1.76 -8.62
C ARG A 12 9.32 -0.97 -7.62
N ASN A 13 8.87 -0.85 -6.37
CA ASN A 13 9.52 -0.09 -5.31
C ASN A 13 10.15 -1.02 -4.25
N ASN A 14 10.99 -1.97 -4.70
CA ASN A 14 11.76 -2.86 -3.81
C ASN A 14 10.91 -3.63 -2.78
N LYS A 15 9.67 -3.96 -3.12
CA LYS A 15 8.71 -4.68 -2.28
C LYS A 15 8.33 -3.96 -0.98
N LYS A 16 8.65 -2.68 -0.81
CA LYS A 16 8.32 -1.94 0.42
C LYS A 16 8.17 -0.44 0.20
N MET A 17 7.17 0.16 0.82
CA MET A 17 6.93 1.61 0.76
C MET A 17 6.27 2.12 2.03
N ILE A 18 6.50 3.39 2.36
CA ILE A 18 5.69 4.10 3.35
C ILE A 18 4.26 4.27 2.79
N GLU A 19 3.25 4.12 3.65
CA GLU A 19 1.82 4.21 3.28
C GLU A 19 1.49 5.51 2.53
N SER A 20 2.01 6.66 2.97
CA SER A 20 1.82 7.95 2.29
C SER A 20 2.46 7.98 0.90
N ALA A 21 3.69 7.49 0.75
CA ALA A 21 4.35 7.41 -0.55
C ALA A 21 3.65 6.44 -1.50
N LEU A 22 3.07 5.36 -0.96
CA LEU A 22 2.25 4.40 -1.71
C LEU A 22 0.97 5.07 -2.21
N LEU A 23 0.30 5.84 -1.35
CA LEU A 23 -0.88 6.64 -1.72
C LEU A 23 -0.55 7.64 -2.84
N GLU A 24 0.52 8.41 -2.70
CA GLU A 24 0.98 9.36 -3.71
C GLU A 24 1.27 8.66 -5.05
N SER A 25 1.95 7.51 -5.01
CA SER A 25 2.28 6.73 -6.21
C SER A 25 1.04 6.13 -6.90
N LEU A 26 -0.02 5.84 -6.16
CA LEU A 26 -1.29 5.38 -6.73
C LEU A 26 -2.10 6.53 -7.32
N ASN A 27 -2.05 7.72 -6.69
CA ASN A 27 -2.77 8.92 -7.15
C ASN A 27 -2.21 9.55 -8.43
N THR A 28 -0.92 9.38 -8.70
CA THR A 28 -0.31 9.88 -9.95
C THR A 28 -0.84 9.20 -11.23
N ARG A 29 -1.63 8.13 -11.10
CA ARG A 29 -2.23 7.39 -12.24
C ARG A 29 -3.62 7.87 -12.67
N GLY A 30 -4.04 9.07 -12.24
CA GLY A 30 -5.27 9.73 -12.72
C GLY A 30 -6.55 9.28 -12.02
N ARG A 31 -6.45 8.47 -10.95
CA ARG A 31 -7.53 8.23 -9.99
C ARG A 31 -7.12 8.77 -8.64
N GLU A 32 -7.98 9.57 -8.04
CA GLU A 32 -7.82 10.05 -6.68
C GLU A 32 -8.30 8.96 -5.71
N LEU A 33 -7.36 8.31 -5.05
CA LEU A 33 -7.56 7.36 -3.98
C LEU A 33 -7.48 8.11 -2.65
N SER A 34 -8.48 7.89 -1.80
CA SER A 34 -8.44 8.40 -0.43
C SER A 34 -7.54 7.52 0.46
N PRO A 35 -6.95 8.10 1.53
CA PRO A 35 -6.20 7.31 2.52
C PRO A 35 -7.01 6.15 3.12
N LYS A 36 -8.33 6.35 3.31
CA LYS A 36 -9.22 5.33 3.86
C LYS A 36 -9.38 4.14 2.92
N GLU A 37 -9.51 4.40 1.61
CA GLU A 37 -9.60 3.33 0.62
C GLU A 37 -8.30 2.54 0.50
N LEU A 38 -7.15 3.21 0.56
CA LEU A 38 -5.86 2.53 0.61
C LEU A 38 -5.77 1.63 1.85
N ARG A 39 -6.13 2.12 3.03
CA ARG A 39 -6.13 1.32 4.27
C ARG A 39 -7.02 0.10 4.18
N ASN A 40 -8.24 0.25 3.66
CA ASN A 40 -9.15 -0.88 3.47
C ASN A 40 -8.56 -1.92 2.51
N ALA A 41 -7.92 -1.50 1.42
CA ALA A 41 -7.29 -2.41 0.48
C ALA A 41 -6.06 -3.11 1.07
N LEU A 42 -5.24 -2.40 1.83
CA LEU A 42 -4.08 -2.95 2.54
C LEU A 42 -4.51 -3.98 3.59
N LEU A 43 -5.61 -3.74 4.32
CA LEU A 43 -6.18 -4.71 5.25
C LEU A 43 -6.59 -6.00 4.53
N VAL A 44 -7.23 -5.89 3.37
CA VAL A 44 -7.60 -7.07 2.56
C VAL A 44 -6.37 -7.84 2.09
N LEU A 45 -5.31 -7.13 1.66
CA LEU A 45 -4.05 -7.76 1.26
C LEU A 45 -3.33 -8.42 2.44
N GLU A 46 -3.37 -7.82 3.62
CA GLU A 46 -2.75 -8.33 4.83
C GLU A 46 -3.44 -9.61 5.32
N VAL A 47 -4.77 -9.63 5.33
CA VAL A 47 -5.56 -10.84 5.64
C VAL A 47 -5.27 -11.97 4.64
N ARG A 48 -4.99 -11.65 3.38
CA ARG A 48 -4.58 -12.61 2.35
C ARG A 48 -3.10 -13.04 2.46
N GLY A 49 -2.34 -12.49 3.39
CA GLY A 49 -0.91 -12.79 3.56
C GLY A 49 -0.04 -12.25 2.43
N LEU A 50 -0.51 -11.29 1.65
CA LEU A 50 0.22 -10.70 0.52
C LEU A 50 1.07 -9.50 0.92
N VAL A 51 0.69 -8.81 2.00
CA VAL A 51 1.46 -7.70 2.56
C VAL A 51 1.52 -7.80 4.08
N ARG A 52 2.50 -7.12 4.68
CA ARG A 52 2.59 -6.87 6.12
C ARG A 52 2.73 -5.38 6.38
N ILE A 53 2.00 -4.88 7.35
CA ILE A 53 2.03 -3.46 7.74
C ILE A 53 2.77 -3.33 9.07
N HIS A 54 3.81 -2.49 9.08
CA HIS A 54 4.55 -2.15 10.30
C HIS A 54 4.28 -0.70 10.67
N SER A 55 3.74 -0.46 11.88
CA SER A 55 3.68 0.89 12.44
C SER A 55 5.09 1.33 12.85
N LEU A 56 5.55 2.46 12.33
CA LEU A 56 6.83 3.05 12.68
C LEU A 56 6.66 4.10 13.80
N ASP A 57 5.60 4.89 13.71
CA ASP A 57 5.16 5.87 14.70
C ASP A 57 3.63 6.09 14.58
N GLU A 58 3.10 7.12 15.25
CA GLU A 58 1.66 7.44 15.26
C GLU A 58 1.10 7.78 13.87
N GLU A 59 1.95 8.26 12.95
CA GLU A 59 1.54 8.76 11.63
C GLU A 59 2.08 7.90 10.48
N ARG A 60 3.18 7.17 10.68
CA ARG A 60 3.91 6.47 9.62
C ARG A 60 3.77 4.96 9.73
N ARG A 61 3.43 4.36 8.60
CA ARG A 61 3.37 2.91 8.43
C ARG A 61 4.20 2.48 7.24
N LEU A 62 4.97 1.41 7.41
CA LEU A 62 5.70 0.73 6.34
C LEU A 62 4.87 -0.45 5.85
N VAL A 63 4.59 -0.47 4.55
CA VAL A 63 3.94 -1.58 3.86
C VAL A 63 5.01 -2.42 3.18
N VAL A 64 5.02 -3.72 3.46
CA VAL A 64 5.95 -4.68 2.88
C VAL A 64 5.17 -5.73 2.10
N LEU A 65 5.51 -5.95 0.84
CA LEU A 65 5.00 -7.04 0.02
C LEU A 65 5.67 -8.35 0.42
N LEU A 66 4.87 -9.35 0.74
CA LEU A 66 5.30 -10.71 1.05
C LEU A 66 5.39 -11.54 -0.24
N GLU A 67 6.24 -12.57 -0.24
CA GLU A 67 6.41 -13.49 -1.38
C GLU A 67 5.29 -14.52 -1.48
#